data_AF-A0AAC9HK71-F1
#
_entry.id   AF-A0AAC9HK71-F1
#
_cell.length_a   1.000
_cell.length_b   1.000
_cell.length_c   1.000
_cell.angle_alpha   90.00
_cell.angle_beta   90.00
_cell.angle_gamma   90.00
#
_symmetry.space_group_name_H-M   'P 1'
#
loop_
_entity.id
_entity.type
_entity.pdbx_description
1 polymer ?
#
loop_
_entity_poly.entity_id
_entity_poly.type
_entity_poly.pdbx_seq_one_letter_code
_entity_poly.pdbx_strand_id
1 'polypeptide(L)'
;MANTYLFSDWYSWYSTTCDITWNINITASLYPEYSISFSIGPHFFAFEYTNAELYEYSSREFLAQHAFDLHLSLRELVIMLGSSNCPAHVHKFWYDVARANQEENTKFAVGLYWAILSHPNPSLELVLGMSCVDIPALKPLVQEKLKQITRSNIRG
;
A
#
# COMPACT_ATOMS: atom_id res chain seq x y z
N MET A 1 11.06 -17.08 17.19
CA MET A 1 11.32 -17.06 15.73
C MET A 1 10.29 -16.13 15.12
N ALA A 2 10.66 -14.86 14.90
CA ALA A 2 9.72 -13.79 14.58
C ALA A 2 9.68 -13.53 13.07
N ASN A 3 8.51 -13.75 12.47
CA ASN A 3 7.91 -13.01 11.34
C ASN A 3 8.82 -12.45 10.23
N THR A 4 9.82 -13.18 9.77
CA THR A 4 10.47 -12.92 8.48
C THR A 4 9.49 -13.04 7.29
N TYR A 5 8.33 -13.66 7.50
CA TYR A 5 7.35 -14.00 6.47
C TYR A 5 6.31 -12.91 6.14
N LEU A 6 6.12 -11.90 6.99
CA LEU A 6 5.07 -10.88 6.71
C LEU A 6 5.44 -9.95 5.54
N PHE A 7 6.74 -9.84 5.22
CA PHE A 7 7.23 -8.98 4.15
C PHE A 7 8.05 -9.70 3.08
N SER A 8 8.50 -10.96 3.27
CA SER A 8 9.24 -11.69 2.22
C SER A 8 8.47 -11.80 0.90
N ASP A 9 7.14 -11.78 0.95
CA ASP A 9 6.27 -11.81 -0.23
C ASP A 9 6.11 -10.44 -0.91
N TRP A 10 6.52 -9.34 -0.26
CA TRP A 10 6.70 -8.02 -0.89
C TRP A 10 8.05 -7.90 -1.63
N TYR A 11 9.06 -8.70 -1.27
CA TYR A 11 10.47 -8.48 -1.62
C TYR A 11 10.96 -9.07 -2.95
N SER A 12 10.14 -9.85 -3.62
CA SER A 12 10.41 -10.28 -4.99
C SER A 12 9.50 -9.47 -5.92
N TRP A 13 9.86 -9.35 -7.19
CA TRP A 13 8.99 -8.93 -8.29
C TRP A 13 9.00 -7.43 -8.64
N TYR A 14 9.17 -7.17 -9.94
CA TYR A 14 9.12 -5.88 -10.67
C TYR A 14 10.44 -5.14 -10.92
N SER A 15 11.21 -5.71 -11.84
CA SER A 15 11.98 -4.96 -12.84
C SER A 15 11.22 -5.09 -14.16
N THR A 16 10.58 -4.01 -14.62
CA THR A 16 10.65 -3.45 -15.99
C THR A 16 9.38 -2.63 -16.32
N THR A 17 9.60 -1.41 -16.83
CA THR A 17 8.66 -0.51 -17.55
C THR A 17 7.64 0.31 -16.75
N CYS A 18 8.16 1.04 -15.78
CA CYS A 18 7.98 2.47 -15.44
C CYS A 18 9.13 2.71 -14.44
N ASP A 19 9.71 3.91 -14.32
CA ASP A 19 10.76 4.17 -13.31
C ASP A 19 10.16 4.16 -11.90
N ILE A 20 9.76 2.97 -11.46
CA ILE A 20 9.41 2.62 -10.10
C ILE A 20 10.69 2.05 -9.51
N THR A 21 11.54 2.93 -8.99
CA THR A 21 12.73 2.53 -8.27
C THR A 21 12.32 2.18 -6.84
N TRP A 22 12.22 0.88 -6.55
CA TRP A 22 12.07 0.38 -5.19
C TRP A 22 13.46 0.34 -4.54
N ASN A 23 13.76 1.29 -3.67
CA ASN A 23 14.96 1.24 -2.83
C ASN A 23 14.53 1.10 -1.37
N ILE A 24 14.64 -0.12 -0.84
CA ILE A 24 14.61 -0.34 0.60
C ILE A 24 16.07 -0.31 1.05
N ASN A 25 16.55 0.86 1.47
CA ASN A 25 17.87 0.97 2.08
C ASN A 25 17.73 0.56 3.55
N ILE A 26 18.19 -0.65 3.86
CA ILE A 26 18.35 -1.10 5.25
C ILE A 26 19.68 -0.54 5.73
N THR A 27 19.68 0.68 6.28
CA THR A 27 20.85 1.21 6.98
C THR A 27 21.00 0.48 8.31
N ALA A 28 22.00 -0.39 8.40
CA ALA A 28 22.34 -1.11 9.62
C ALA A 28 22.87 -0.14 10.69
N SER A 29 21.95 0.43 11.46
CA SER A 29 22.21 1.05 12.75
C SER A 29 21.62 0.18 13.86
N LEU A 30 22.00 0.41 15.12
CA LEU A 30 21.55 -0.34 16.31
C LEU A 30 20.02 -0.40 16.48
N TYR A 31 19.29 0.45 15.75
CA TYR A 31 17.88 0.30 15.43
C TYR A 31 17.77 0.19 13.91
N PRO A 32 17.27 -0.93 13.34
CA PRO A 32 17.08 -0.98 11.91
C PRO A 32 15.96 0.00 11.54
N GLU A 33 16.35 1.11 10.94
CA GLU A 33 15.46 2.04 10.26
C GLU A 33 15.23 1.50 8.86
N TYR A 34 13.96 1.44 8.46
CA TYR A 34 13.52 0.96 7.17
C TYR A 34 12.88 2.12 6.40
N SER A 35 13.01 2.08 5.08
CA SER A 35 12.40 3.08 4.20
C SER A 35 11.50 2.42 3.17
N ILE A 36 10.30 2.97 2.98
CA ILE A 36 9.45 2.68 1.83
C ILE A 36 9.44 3.92 0.96
N SER A 37 9.87 3.79 -0.29
CA SER A 37 9.76 4.84 -1.29
C SER A 37 9.14 4.33 -2.58
N PHE A 38 8.25 5.12 -3.16
CA PHE A 38 7.61 4.80 -4.43
C PHE A 38 7.23 6.06 -5.20
N SER A 39 7.05 5.90 -6.50
CA SER A 39 6.62 6.95 -7.43
C SER A 39 5.41 6.49 -8.25
N ILE A 40 4.42 7.37 -8.41
CA ILE A 40 3.30 7.18 -9.34
C ILE A 40 3.12 8.48 -10.11
N GLY A 41 3.53 8.47 -11.38
CA GLY A 41 3.56 9.68 -12.21
C GLY A 41 4.48 10.74 -11.58
N PRO A 42 4.02 12.00 -11.39
CA PRO A 42 4.83 13.05 -10.77
C PRO A 42 4.88 12.97 -9.23
N HIS A 43 4.20 12.00 -8.61
CA HIS A 43 4.09 11.93 -7.16
C HIS A 43 5.15 11.00 -6.58
N PHE A 44 6.05 11.56 -5.77
CA PHE A 44 7.07 10.82 -5.02
C PHE A 44 6.74 10.73 -3.53
N PHE A 45 6.92 9.54 -2.98
CA PHE A 45 6.71 9.22 -1.58
C PHE A 45 7.97 8.56 -1.03
N ALA A 46 8.37 8.97 0.17
CA ALA A 46 9.43 8.34 0.94
C ALA A 46 9.04 8.47 2.42
N PHE A 47 8.98 7.33 3.10
CA PHE A 47 8.64 7.24 4.51
C PHE A 47 9.72 6.41 5.22
N GLU A 48 10.18 6.94 6.34
CA GLU A 48 11.03 6.21 7.28
C GLU A 48 10.16 5.62 8.39
N TYR A 49 10.48 4.39 8.79
CA TYR A 49 9.81 3.68 9.87
C TYR A 49 10.74 2.71 10.58
N THR A 50 10.40 2.41 11.82
CA THR A 50 11.05 1.41 12.65
C THR A 50 10.27 0.09 12.64
N ASN A 51 10.91 -1.01 13.10
CA ASN A 51 10.19 -2.27 13.35
C ASN A 51 9.05 -2.12 14.37
N ALA A 52 9.19 -1.20 15.33
CA ALA A 52 8.17 -0.94 16.34
C ALA A 52 6.91 -0.33 15.69
N GLU A 53 7.07 0.73 14.89
CA GLU A 53 5.98 1.36 14.13
C GLU A 53 5.33 0.38 13.16
N LEU A 54 6.13 -0.45 12.48
CA LEU A 54 5.62 -1.49 11.59
C LEU A 54 4.73 -2.49 12.35
N TYR A 55 5.19 -2.98 13.50
CA TYR A 55 4.43 -3.91 14.33
C TYR A 55 3.14 -3.26 14.86
N GLU A 56 3.25 -2.03 15.35
CA GLU A 56 2.13 -1.28 15.91
C GLU A 56 1.06 -1.00 14.86
N TYR A 57 1.39 -0.30 13.77
CA TYR A 57 0.42 0.15 12.77
C TYR A 57 -0.18 -0.99 11.93
N SER A 58 0.48 -2.15 11.88
CA SER A 58 -0.03 -3.34 11.21
C SER A 58 -0.80 -4.31 12.12
N SER A 59 -0.85 -4.02 13.43
CA SER A 59 -1.49 -4.87 14.45
C SER A 59 -3.02 -4.86 14.35
N ARG A 60 -3.65 -5.91 14.89
CA ARG A 60 -5.12 -5.99 14.96
C ARG A 60 -5.68 -5.00 15.96
N GLU A 61 -4.93 -4.74 17.03
CA GLU A 61 -5.25 -3.81 18.10
C GLU A 61 -5.32 -2.38 17.55
N PHE A 62 -4.31 -1.98 16.76
CA PHE A 62 -4.29 -0.67 16.10
C PHE A 62 -5.46 -0.52 15.12
N LEU A 63 -5.68 -1.53 14.25
CA LEU A 63 -6.82 -1.54 13.33
C LEU A 63 -8.17 -1.44 14.07
N ALA A 64 -8.33 -2.13 15.20
CA ALA A 64 -9.58 -2.08 15.97
C ALA A 64 -9.88 -0.69 16.55
N GLN A 65 -8.85 0.12 16.82
CA GLN A 65 -8.97 1.44 17.45
C GLN A 65 -8.98 2.58 16.42
N HIS A 66 -8.17 2.47 15.36
CA HIS A 66 -7.83 3.58 14.48
C HIS A 66 -8.21 3.37 13.01
N ALA A 67 -8.85 2.25 12.63
CA ALA A 67 -9.16 1.96 11.22
C ALA A 67 -9.94 3.06 10.48
N PHE A 68 -10.71 3.87 11.19
CA PHE A 68 -11.53 4.96 10.63
C PHE A 68 -11.12 6.35 11.14
N ASP A 69 -9.94 6.46 11.75
CA ASP A 69 -9.43 7.72 12.27
C ASP A 69 -8.89 8.58 11.12
N LEU A 70 -9.59 9.69 10.83
CA LEU A 70 -9.24 10.63 9.77
C LEU A 70 -7.99 11.47 10.09
N HIS A 71 -7.47 11.39 11.32
CA HIS A 71 -6.26 12.11 11.73
C HIS A 71 -4.97 11.32 11.50
N LEU A 72 -5.07 10.06 11.05
CA LEU A 72 -3.89 9.27 10.71
C LEU A 72 -3.09 9.91 9.58
N SER A 73 -1.77 9.93 9.76
CA SER A 73 -0.84 10.34 8.73
C SER A 73 -0.85 9.34 7.57
N LEU A 74 -0.47 9.81 6.37
CA LEU A 74 -0.35 8.94 5.21
C LEU A 74 0.61 7.77 5.44
N ARG A 75 1.66 7.97 6.26
CA ARG A 75 2.61 6.92 6.64
C ARG A 75 1.94 5.80 7.43
N GLU A 76 1.15 6.15 8.45
CA GLU A 76 0.39 5.19 9.26
C GLU A 76 -0.62 4.45 8.39
N LEU A 77 -1.35 5.17 7.55
CA LEU A 77 -2.33 4.59 6.63
C LEU A 77 -1.68 3.63 5.63
N VAL A 78 -0.53 3.98 5.08
CA VAL A 78 0.21 3.11 4.16
C VAL A 78 0.58 1.77 4.82
N ILE A 79 1.12 1.81 6.04
CA ILE A 79 1.51 0.60 6.77
C ILE A 79 0.26 -0.21 7.16
N MET A 80 -0.76 0.47 7.68
CA MET A 80 -2.03 -0.16 8.09
C MET A 80 -2.73 -0.83 6.90
N LEU A 81 -2.94 -0.13 5.78
CA LEU A 81 -3.65 -0.64 4.62
C LEU A 81 -2.84 -1.70 3.86
N GLY A 82 -1.51 -1.62 3.90
CA GLY A 82 -0.62 -2.66 3.34
C GLY A 82 -0.58 -3.95 4.15
N SER A 83 -1.00 -3.91 5.43
CA SER A 83 -0.98 -5.06 6.33
C SER A 83 -1.94 -6.17 5.91
N SER A 84 -1.50 -7.43 6.00
CA SER A 84 -2.37 -8.61 5.81
C SER A 84 -3.48 -8.73 6.88
N ASN A 85 -3.39 -7.98 7.97
CA ASN A 85 -4.44 -7.91 8.99
C ASN A 85 -5.55 -6.93 8.61
N CYS A 86 -5.35 -6.06 7.60
CA CYS A 86 -6.33 -5.06 7.22
C CYS A 86 -7.54 -5.69 6.54
N PRO A 87 -8.75 -5.56 7.11
CA PRO A 87 -9.94 -6.16 6.53
C PRO A 87 -10.44 -5.34 5.32
N ALA A 88 -11.10 -6.02 4.38
CA ALA A 88 -11.52 -5.42 3.11
C ALA A 88 -12.43 -4.19 3.24
N HIS A 89 -13.25 -4.12 4.29
CA HIS A 89 -14.14 -2.97 4.52
C HIS A 89 -13.37 -1.70 4.92
N VAL A 90 -12.19 -1.82 5.54
CA VAL A 90 -11.31 -0.68 5.86
C VAL A 90 -10.66 -0.16 4.58
N HIS A 91 -10.23 -1.05 3.66
CA HIS A 91 -9.77 -0.63 2.34
C HIS A 91 -10.85 0.13 1.58
N LYS A 92 -12.11 -0.32 1.63
CA LYS A 92 -13.24 0.36 0.98
C LYS A 92 -13.44 1.77 1.53
N PHE A 93 -13.46 1.92 2.86
CA PHE A 93 -13.57 3.23 3.49
C PHE A 93 -12.47 4.19 3.03
N TRP A 94 -11.20 3.78 3.10
CA TRP A 94 -10.08 4.65 2.71
C TRP A 94 -10.00 4.91 1.20
N TYR A 95 -10.47 3.96 0.38
CA TYR A 95 -10.66 4.20 -1.05
C TYR A 95 -11.68 5.31 -1.32
N ASP A 96 -12.83 5.29 -0.62
CA ASP A 96 -13.87 6.30 -0.77
C ASP A 96 -13.39 7.67 -0.28
N VAL A 97 -12.65 7.72 0.84
CA VAL A 97 -11.99 8.95 1.34
C VAL A 97 -10.98 9.48 0.32
N ALA A 98 -10.12 8.62 -0.25
CA ALA A 98 -9.17 9.00 -1.28
C ALA A 98 -9.87 9.60 -2.50
N ARG A 99 -10.98 8.98 -2.94
CA ARG A 99 -11.78 9.44 -4.07
C ARG A 99 -12.43 10.79 -3.82
N ALA A 100 -12.98 11.02 -2.63
CA ALA A 100 -13.61 12.29 -2.27
C ALA A 100 -12.59 13.45 -2.20
N ASN A 101 -11.34 13.15 -1.82
CA ASN A 101 -10.29 14.16 -1.62
C ASN A 101 -9.32 14.28 -2.81
N GLN A 102 -9.51 13.55 -3.91
CA GLN A 102 -8.50 13.46 -4.98
C GLN A 102 -8.21 14.80 -5.68
N GLU A 103 -9.22 15.68 -5.78
CA GLU A 103 -9.09 16.99 -6.43
C GLU A 103 -8.34 18.00 -5.54
N GLU A 104 -8.57 17.94 -4.23
CA GLU A 104 -7.93 18.84 -3.26
C GLU A 104 -6.54 18.34 -2.86
N ASN A 105 -6.36 17.02 -2.72
CA ASN A 105 -5.14 16.41 -2.25
C ASN A 105 -4.79 15.14 -3.03
N THR A 106 -4.41 15.32 -4.29
CA THR A 106 -4.03 14.22 -5.19
C THR A 106 -2.88 13.37 -4.63
N LYS A 107 -1.89 13.99 -3.97
CA LYS A 107 -0.76 13.26 -3.38
C LYS A 107 -1.23 12.28 -2.30
N PHE A 108 -2.13 12.71 -1.41
CA PHE A 108 -2.70 11.82 -0.39
C PHE A 108 -3.50 10.67 -1.03
N ALA A 109 -4.39 10.98 -1.98
CA ALA A 109 -5.19 9.96 -2.66
C ALA A 109 -4.33 8.91 -3.36
N VAL A 110 -3.28 9.33 -4.07
CA VAL A 110 -2.32 8.42 -4.74
C VAL A 110 -1.62 7.50 -3.73
N GLY A 111 -1.21 8.02 -2.58
CA GLY A 111 -0.58 7.21 -1.54
C GLY A 111 -1.52 6.12 -1.00
N LEU A 112 -2.81 6.44 -0.83
CA LEU A 112 -3.82 5.46 -0.40
C LEU A 112 -4.13 4.43 -1.49
N TYR A 113 -4.28 4.84 -2.75
CA TYR A 113 -4.48 3.91 -3.86
C TYR A 113 -3.32 2.93 -3.99
N TRP A 114 -2.09 3.41 -3.86
CA TRP A 114 -0.92 2.56 -3.84
C TRP A 114 -0.97 1.55 -2.70
N ALA A 115 -1.25 1.99 -1.47
CA ALA A 115 -1.28 1.12 -0.29
C ALA A 115 -2.31 -0.01 -0.41
N ILE A 116 -3.47 0.29 -0.99
CA ILE A 116 -4.51 -0.70 -1.25
C ILE A 116 -4.08 -1.65 -2.38
N LEU A 117 -3.48 -1.15 -3.47
CA LEU A 117 -2.98 -2.00 -4.56
C LEU A 117 -1.81 -2.90 -4.14
N SER A 118 -0.98 -2.45 -3.20
CA SER A 118 0.14 -3.22 -2.65
C SER A 118 -0.29 -4.28 -1.65
N HIS A 119 -1.54 -4.25 -1.16
CA HIS A 119 -2.07 -5.32 -0.32
C HIS A 119 -1.95 -6.67 -1.05
N PRO A 120 -1.61 -7.79 -0.39
CA PRO A 120 -1.45 -9.09 -1.05
C PRO A 120 -2.75 -9.56 -1.71
N ASN A 121 -3.88 -9.34 -1.05
CA ASN A 121 -5.21 -9.78 -1.50
C ASN A 121 -6.22 -8.61 -1.48
N PRO A 122 -6.07 -7.58 -2.34
CA PRO A 122 -7.04 -6.49 -2.35
C PRO A 122 -8.36 -6.98 -2.97
N SER A 123 -9.47 -6.36 -2.58
CA SER A 123 -10.77 -6.66 -3.20
C SER A 123 -10.74 -6.35 -4.70
N LEU A 124 -11.19 -7.30 -5.53
CA LEU A 124 -11.30 -7.11 -6.98
C LEU A 124 -12.17 -5.88 -7.31
N GLU A 125 -13.23 -5.63 -6.54
CA GLU A 125 -14.09 -4.46 -6.69
C GLU A 125 -13.28 -3.15 -6.58
N LEU A 126 -12.36 -3.07 -5.61
CA LEU A 126 -11.54 -1.88 -5.38
C LEU A 126 -10.49 -1.71 -6.47
N VAL A 127 -9.85 -2.81 -6.88
CA VAL A 127 -8.86 -2.78 -7.98
C VAL A 127 -9.53 -2.32 -9.28
N LEU A 128 -10.72 -2.82 -9.59
CA LEU A 128 -11.50 -2.37 -10.74
C LEU A 128 -11.94 -0.91 -10.58
N GLY A 129 -12.37 -0.49 -9.39
CA GLY A 129 -12.73 0.90 -9.10
C GLY A 129 -11.58 1.88 -9.41
N MET A 130 -10.35 1.50 -9.09
CA MET A 130 -9.15 2.31 -9.38
C MET A 130 -8.82 2.43 -10.86
N SER A 131 -9.35 1.56 -11.73
CA SER A 131 -9.22 1.73 -13.19
C SER A 131 -9.97 2.95 -13.72
N CYS A 132 -10.97 3.42 -12.97
CA CYS A 132 -11.81 4.57 -13.28
C CYS A 132 -11.32 5.88 -12.65
N VAL A 133 -10.19 5.86 -11.95
CA VAL A 133 -9.58 7.06 -11.37
C VAL A 133 -8.85 7.84 -12.45
N ASP A 134 -9.00 9.17 -12.47
CA ASP A 134 -8.39 10.08 -13.44
C ASP A 134 -6.90 10.34 -13.18
N ILE A 135 -6.15 9.28 -12.84
CA ILE A 135 -4.71 9.30 -12.62
C ILE A 135 -4.09 8.31 -13.61
N PRO A 136 -3.68 8.77 -14.82
CA PRO A 136 -3.20 7.88 -15.88
C PRO A 136 -2.05 6.96 -15.46
N ALA A 137 -1.17 7.45 -14.58
CA ALA A 137 -0.03 6.69 -14.07
C ALA A 137 -0.43 5.50 -13.16
N LEU A 138 -1.67 5.46 -12.66
CA LEU A 138 -2.20 4.35 -11.86
C LEU A 138 -2.64 3.17 -12.74
N LYS A 139 -3.01 3.42 -14.00
CA LYS A 139 -3.58 2.39 -14.90
C LYS A 139 -2.65 1.18 -15.11
N PRO A 140 -1.33 1.33 -15.31
CA PRO A 140 -0.44 0.18 -15.42
C PRO A 140 -0.40 -0.67 -14.14
N LEU A 141 -0.42 -0.04 -12.96
CA LEU A 141 -0.42 -0.73 -11.66
C LEU A 141 -1.71 -1.54 -11.46
N VAL A 142 -2.85 -0.94 -11.79
CA VAL A 142 -4.15 -1.62 -11.74
C VAL A 142 -4.17 -2.84 -12.68
N GLN A 143 -3.73 -2.66 -13.92
CA GLN A 143 -3.66 -3.75 -14.90
C GLN A 143 -2.77 -4.90 -14.40
N GLU A 144 -1.62 -4.58 -13.84
CA GLU A 144 -0.71 -5.58 -13.32
C GLU A 144 -1.30 -6.32 -12.12
N LYS A 145 -1.97 -5.60 -11.20
CA LYS A 145 -2.65 -6.24 -10.06
C LYS A 145 -3.80 -7.14 -10.52
N LEU A 146 -4.57 -6.75 -11.54
CA LEU A 146 -5.62 -7.59 -12.13
C LEU A 146 -5.04 -8.87 -12.77
N LYS A 147 -3.88 -8.79 -13.43
CA LYS A 147 -3.19 -9.99 -13.96
C LYS A 147 -2.77 -10.94 -12.83
N GLN A 148 -2.33 -10.41 -11.68
CA GLN A 148 -1.96 -11.23 -10.53
C GLN A 148 -3.19 -11.97 -9.98
N ILE A 149 -4.28 -11.25 -9.73
CA ILE A 149 -5.53 -11.84 -9.22
C ILE A 149 -6.04 -12.94 -10.16
N THR A 150 -6.05 -12.68 -11.47
CA THR A 150 -6.51 -13.66 -12.47
C THR A 150 -5.59 -14.89 -12.57
N ARG A 151 -4.26 -14.73 -12.47
CA ARG A 151 -3.32 -15.87 -12.45
C ARG A 151 -3.47 -16.75 -11.21
N SER A 152 -3.73 -16.15 -10.05
CA SER A 152 -3.96 -16.89 -8.80
C SER A 152 -5.25 -17.73 -8.87
N ASN A 153 -6.28 -17.25 -9.56
CA ASN A 153 -7.57 -17.95 -9.68
C ASN A 153 -7.57 -19.13 -10.69
N ILE A 154 -6.62 -19.19 -11.64
CA ILE A 154 -6.56 -20.26 -12.66
C ILE A 154 -5.86 -21.53 -12.13
N ARG A 155 -5.10 -21.44 -11.03
CA ARG A 155 -4.41 -22.58 -10.42
C ARG A 155 -5.18 -23.23 -9.26
N GLY A 156 -6.40 -22.77 -8.97
CA GLY A 156 -7.29 -23.30 -7.94
C GLY A 156 -8.31 -24.28 -8.49
#